data_AF-G5AFJ9-F1
#
_entry.id   AF-G5AFJ9-F1
#
_cell.length_a   1.000
_cell.length_b   1.000
_cell.length_c   1.000
_cell.angle_alpha   90.00
_cell.angle_beta   90.00
_cell.angle_gamma   90.00
#
_symmetry.space_group_name_H-M   'P 1'
#
loop_
_entity.id
_entity.type
_entity.pdbx_description
1 polymer ?
#
loop_
_entity_poly.entity_id
_entity_poly.type
_entity_poly.pdbx_seq_one_letter_code
_entity_poly.pdbx_strand_id
1 'polypeptide(L)'
;MKLKSYTKTVIQWTCDTCKRECIPVREESRCLCGHRYKEHPSSAADPRVRSPAGFRAFACTSSKCACKSFFYVVAEGAWILRCRCKHRHTDHDPGAKPFVCKKLKCGCSGFDSPWVCNCDHPWSAHRQHRVEKRFDPLQLLQAQCLAPELNAVQRTDLEASPLDLRL
;
A
#
# COMPACT_ATOMS: atom_id res chain seq x y z
N MET A 1 19.73 -14.13 18.40
CA MET A 1 19.98 -12.84 17.69
C MET A 1 19.28 -11.72 18.46
N LYS A 2 19.97 -10.64 18.83
CA LYS A 2 19.32 -9.47 19.48
C LYS A 2 18.59 -8.66 18.42
N LEU A 3 17.26 -8.70 18.42
CA LEU A 3 16.43 -7.82 17.58
C LEU A 3 16.60 -6.39 18.09
N LYS A 4 17.36 -5.57 17.34
CA LYS A 4 17.59 -4.16 17.70
C LYS A 4 16.46 -3.30 17.14
N SER A 5 16.06 -2.29 17.92
CA SER A 5 15.24 -1.17 17.45
C SER A 5 15.92 -0.51 16.24
N TYR A 6 15.17 -0.13 15.22
CA TYR A 6 15.69 0.60 14.06
C TYR A 6 14.67 1.58 13.49
N THR A 7 15.14 2.63 12.81
CA THR A 7 14.28 3.58 12.11
C THR A 7 14.37 3.34 10.61
N LYS A 8 13.24 3.41 9.92
CA LYS A 8 13.18 3.28 8.46
C LYS A 8 12.21 4.29 7.88
N THR A 9 12.59 4.95 6.80
CA THR A 9 11.67 5.74 6.01
C THR A 9 10.69 4.83 5.29
N VAL A 10 9.40 5.03 5.53
CA VAL A 10 8.29 4.26 4.94
C VAL A 10 7.30 5.18 4.24
N ILE A 11 6.48 4.60 3.38
CA ILE A 11 5.33 5.29 2.79
C ILE A 11 4.13 5.11 3.71
N GLN A 12 3.47 6.21 4.04
CA GLN A 12 2.21 6.24 4.78
C GLN A 12 1.11 6.80 3.87
N TRP A 13 -0.09 6.22 3.89
CA TRP A 13 -1.21 6.72 3.10
C TRP A 13 -2.32 7.22 4.03
N THR A 14 -2.52 8.53 4.02
CA THR A 14 -3.36 9.24 4.98
C THR A 14 -4.47 10.00 4.30
N CYS A 15 -5.61 10.15 4.98
CA CYS A 15 -6.68 11.03 4.57
C CYS A 15 -6.43 12.44 5.10
N ASP A 16 -6.45 13.45 4.24
CA ASP A 16 -6.31 14.85 4.62
C ASP A 16 -7.53 15.37 5.37
N THR A 17 -8.70 14.73 5.23
CA THR A 17 -9.92 15.14 5.92
C THR A 17 -10.01 14.56 7.33
N CYS A 18 -9.95 13.23 7.47
CA CYS A 18 -10.06 12.59 8.79
C CYS A 18 -8.72 12.42 9.53
N LYS A 19 -7.59 12.80 8.92
CA LYS A 19 -6.23 12.79 9.50
C LYS A 19 -5.73 11.42 9.96
N ARG A 20 -6.36 10.33 9.52
CA ARG A 20 -5.98 8.96 9.83
C ARG A 20 -5.15 8.33 8.71
N GLU A 21 -4.29 7.37 9.08
CA GLU A 21 -3.76 6.38 8.14
C GLU A 21 -4.87 5.38 7.83
N CYS A 22 -5.61 5.62 6.75
CA CYS A 22 -6.80 4.84 6.43
C CYS A 22 -6.46 3.40 6.01
N ILE A 23 -5.35 3.22 5.29
CA ILE A 23 -4.88 1.90 4.85
C ILE A 23 -3.37 1.83 5.04
N PRO A 24 -2.86 0.87 5.82
CA PRO A 24 -1.41 0.71 6.00
C PRO A 24 -0.74 0.19 4.73
N VAL A 25 0.32 0.87 4.30
CA VAL A 25 1.15 0.41 3.19
C VAL A 25 2.14 -0.64 3.69
N ARG A 26 2.06 -1.84 3.12
CA ARG A 26 2.87 -3.01 3.48
C ARG A 26 3.73 -3.44 2.30
N GLU A 27 4.65 -4.37 2.54
CA GLU A 27 5.57 -4.87 1.50
C GLU A 27 4.87 -5.43 0.26
N GLU A 28 3.67 -5.97 0.44
CA GLU A 28 2.81 -6.56 -0.59
C GLU A 28 1.88 -5.54 -1.27
N SER A 29 1.84 -4.30 -0.79
CA SER A 29 1.08 -3.22 -1.41
C SER A 29 1.55 -2.95 -2.84
N ARG A 30 0.60 -2.71 -3.74
CA ARG A 30 0.89 -2.50 -5.16
C ARG A 30 1.23 -1.05 -5.48
N CYS A 31 2.24 -0.89 -6.33
CA CYS A 31 2.60 0.37 -6.96
C CYS A 31 1.81 0.56 -8.27
N LEU A 32 1.69 1.80 -8.76
CA LEU A 32 1.18 2.11 -10.11
C LEU A 32 1.88 1.31 -11.22
N CYS A 33 3.18 1.05 -11.08
CA CYS A 33 3.93 0.26 -12.05
C CYS A 33 3.59 -1.24 -12.06
N GLY A 34 2.72 -1.69 -11.14
CA GLY A 34 2.30 -3.09 -10.98
C GLY A 34 3.17 -3.91 -10.03
N HIS A 35 4.38 -3.43 -9.69
CA HIS A 35 5.26 -4.11 -8.74
C HIS A 35 4.87 -3.83 -7.28
N ARG A 36 5.38 -4.67 -6.39
CA ARG A 36 5.10 -4.60 -4.94
C ARG A 36 6.04 -3.62 -4.25
N TYR A 37 5.61 -3.05 -3.14
CA TYR A 37 6.40 -2.10 -2.35
C TYR A 37 7.78 -2.63 -1.93
N LYS A 38 7.93 -3.95 -1.75
CA LYS A 38 9.25 -4.58 -1.48
C LYS A 38 10.29 -4.40 -2.61
N GLU A 39 9.84 -4.12 -3.84
CA GLU A 39 10.71 -3.77 -4.98
C GLU A 39 11.04 -2.27 -5.03
N HIS A 40 10.67 -1.51 -3.99
CA HIS A 40 10.89 -0.06 -3.88
C HIS A 40 11.67 0.28 -2.61
N PRO A 41 12.97 -0.08 -2.55
CA PRO A 41 13.81 0.16 -1.37
C PRO A 41 13.91 1.64 -1.00
N SER A 42 13.90 1.93 0.29
CA SER A 42 13.99 3.29 0.83
C SER A 42 15.43 3.79 1.00
N SER A 43 16.41 2.88 1.06
CA SER A 43 17.84 3.19 1.27
C SER A 43 18.73 2.41 0.32
N ALA A 44 19.87 3.01 -0.08
CA ALA A 44 20.89 2.37 -0.90
C ALA A 44 21.58 1.20 -0.18
N ALA A 45 21.52 1.16 1.15
CA ALA A 45 22.05 0.08 1.97
C ALA A 45 21.11 -1.14 2.04
N ASP A 46 19.92 -1.08 1.45
CA ASP A 46 19.01 -2.21 1.40
C ASP A 46 19.64 -3.34 0.54
N PRO A 47 19.75 -4.59 1.03
CA PRO A 47 20.40 -5.69 0.31
C PRO A 47 19.80 -5.99 -1.07
N ARG A 48 18.55 -5.54 -1.32
CA ARG A 48 17.89 -5.70 -2.61
C ARG A 48 18.42 -4.72 -3.68
N VAL A 49 19.14 -3.68 -3.27
CA VAL A 49 19.74 -2.69 -4.18
C VAL A 49 21.01 -3.28 -4.79
N ARG A 50 20.93 -3.68 -6.06
CA ARG A 50 22.06 -4.26 -6.80
C ARG A 50 23.17 -3.27 -7.14
N SER A 51 22.84 -1.99 -7.30
CA SER A 51 23.78 -0.93 -7.66
C SER A 51 23.46 0.37 -6.92
N PRO A 52 24.27 0.74 -5.91
CA PRO A 52 24.08 1.98 -5.16
C PRO A 52 24.26 3.25 -5.99
N ALA A 53 25.10 3.23 -7.04
CA ALA A 53 25.47 4.41 -7.82
C ALA A 53 24.28 5.05 -8.57
N GLY A 54 23.27 4.27 -8.96
CA GLY A 54 22.04 4.74 -9.60
C GLY A 54 20.82 4.75 -8.67
N PHE A 55 21.04 4.56 -7.36
CA PHE A 55 19.95 4.37 -6.41
C PHE A 55 19.10 5.64 -6.26
N ARG A 56 17.78 5.43 -6.28
CA ARG A 56 16.79 6.47 -5.97
C ARG A 56 15.78 5.90 -4.99
N ALA A 57 15.62 6.56 -3.85
CA ALA A 57 14.72 6.10 -2.81
C ALA A 57 13.29 5.92 -3.36
N PHE A 58 12.74 4.73 -3.12
CA PHE A 58 11.44 4.27 -3.60
C PHE A 58 11.32 4.14 -5.12
N ALA A 59 12.38 4.26 -5.91
CA ALA A 59 12.32 3.83 -7.31
C ALA A 59 12.21 2.30 -7.38
N CYS A 60 11.59 1.79 -8.44
CA CYS A 60 11.46 0.35 -8.61
C CYS A 60 12.80 -0.27 -9.00
N THR A 61 13.20 -1.34 -8.33
CA THR A 61 14.42 -2.09 -8.66
C THR A 61 14.17 -3.25 -9.63
N SER A 62 12.91 -3.50 -9.99
CA SER A 62 12.57 -4.51 -11.00
C SER A 62 13.16 -4.15 -12.36
N SER A 63 13.65 -5.15 -13.09
CA SER A 63 14.37 -4.94 -14.34
C SER A 63 13.47 -4.25 -15.38
N LYS A 64 14.04 -3.27 -16.10
CA LYS A 64 13.37 -2.49 -17.16
C LYS A 64 12.15 -1.66 -16.67
N CYS A 65 11.94 -1.52 -15.36
CA CYS A 65 10.85 -0.67 -14.84
C CYS A 65 11.24 0.81 -14.87
N ALA A 66 10.44 1.65 -15.53
CA ALA A 66 10.68 3.10 -15.59
C ALA A 66 10.24 3.87 -14.32
N CYS A 67 9.71 3.18 -13.32
CA CYS A 67 9.07 3.78 -12.15
C CYS A 67 10.08 4.47 -11.22
N LYS A 68 10.00 5.80 -11.13
CA LYS A 68 10.96 6.64 -10.39
C LYS A 68 10.65 6.79 -8.90
N SER A 69 9.44 6.47 -8.48
CA SER A 69 9.03 6.49 -7.08
C SER A 69 7.79 5.61 -6.86
N PHE A 70 7.65 5.02 -5.68
CA PHE A 70 6.48 4.24 -5.31
C PHE A 70 5.24 5.13 -5.32
N PHE A 71 4.18 4.68 -5.98
CA PHE A 71 2.86 5.30 -5.95
C PHE A 71 1.84 4.26 -5.52
N TYR A 72 1.26 4.41 -4.33
CA TYR A 72 0.36 3.41 -3.77
C TYR A 72 -0.95 3.34 -4.56
N VAL A 73 -1.32 2.13 -4.96
CA VAL A 73 -2.64 1.82 -5.54
C VAL A 73 -3.37 0.88 -4.59
N VAL A 74 -4.52 1.32 -4.08
CA VAL A 74 -5.35 0.51 -3.19
C VAL A 74 -5.80 -0.75 -3.92
N ALA A 75 -5.69 -1.88 -3.23
CA ALA A 75 -6.03 -3.21 -3.71
C ALA A 75 -6.47 -4.08 -2.54
N GLU A 76 -7.42 -4.98 -2.79
CA GLU A 76 -7.95 -5.95 -1.83
C GLU A 76 -8.08 -7.30 -2.54
N GLY A 77 -7.22 -8.25 -2.17
CA GLY A 77 -7.10 -9.54 -2.87
C GLY A 77 -6.80 -9.36 -4.37
N ALA A 78 -7.71 -9.88 -5.21
CA ALA A 78 -7.64 -9.77 -6.67
C ALA A 78 -8.13 -8.41 -7.20
N TRP A 79 -8.89 -7.65 -6.39
CA TRP A 79 -9.43 -6.36 -6.78
C TRP A 79 -8.38 -5.26 -6.63
N ILE A 80 -8.34 -4.34 -7.59
CA ILE A 80 -7.40 -3.21 -7.62
C ILE A 80 -8.12 -1.99 -8.19
N LEU A 81 -7.82 -0.81 -7.63
CA LEU A 81 -8.36 0.45 -8.15
C LEU A 81 -8.09 0.65 -9.64
N ARG A 82 -9.09 1.22 -10.28
CA ARG A 82 -9.04 1.71 -11.65
C ARG A 82 -9.03 3.23 -11.65
N CYS A 83 -8.49 3.77 -12.73
CA CYS A 83 -8.60 5.19 -13.02
C CYS A 83 -10.05 5.50 -13.46
N ARG A 84 -10.47 6.76 -13.34
CA ARG A 84 -11.74 7.31 -13.84
C ARG A 84 -11.90 7.09 -15.34
N CYS A 85 -10.80 6.97 -16.08
CA CYS A 85 -10.79 6.55 -17.49
C CYS A 85 -11.08 5.05 -17.71
N LYS A 86 -11.43 4.30 -16.64
CA LYS A 86 -11.76 2.86 -16.60
C LYS A 86 -10.59 1.90 -16.88
N HIS A 87 -9.41 2.42 -17.23
CA HIS A 87 -8.20 1.63 -17.45
C HIS A 87 -7.51 1.24 -16.14
N ARG A 88 -6.64 0.23 -16.22
CA ARG A 88 -5.88 -0.28 -15.08
C ARG A 88 -4.78 0.71 -14.70
N HIS A 89 -4.34 0.68 -13.45
CA HIS A 89 -3.19 1.48 -12.99
C HIS A 89 -1.94 1.25 -13.85
N THR A 90 -1.66 0.01 -14.25
CA THR A 90 -0.52 -0.34 -15.13
C THR A 90 -0.62 0.20 -16.55
N ASP A 91 -1.80 0.65 -16.98
CA ASP A 91 -1.97 1.31 -18.29
C ASP A 91 -1.50 2.77 -18.26
N HIS A 92 -1.11 3.29 -17.10
CA HIS A 92 -0.59 4.65 -16.92
C HIS A 92 0.93 4.63 -16.89
N ASP A 93 1.57 5.72 -17.34
CA ASP A 93 3.03 5.81 -17.31
C ASP A 93 3.54 5.98 -15.86
N PRO A 94 4.29 5.02 -15.28
CA PRO A 94 4.85 5.18 -13.94
C PRO A 94 6.11 6.06 -13.91
N GLY A 95 6.67 6.43 -15.06
CA GLY A 95 7.92 7.18 -15.17
C GLY A 95 7.79 8.68 -14.94
N ALA A 96 6.59 9.23 -15.12
CA ALA A 96 6.33 10.66 -15.00
C ALA A 96 4.95 10.94 -14.37
N LYS A 97 4.93 11.76 -13.33
CA LYS A 97 3.69 12.39 -12.85
C LYS A 97 3.18 13.35 -13.93
N PRO A 98 1.86 13.48 -14.16
CA PRO A 98 0.73 12.99 -13.34
C PRO A 98 0.29 11.54 -13.61
N PHE A 99 1.14 10.72 -14.22
CA PHE A 99 0.86 9.32 -14.59
C PHE A 99 -0.25 9.24 -15.65
N VAL A 100 0.01 9.79 -16.82
CA VAL A 100 -0.96 9.82 -17.93
C VAL A 100 -1.22 8.41 -18.47
N CYS A 101 -2.46 8.12 -18.87
CA CYS A 101 -2.80 6.84 -19.47
C CYS A 101 -2.17 6.70 -20.86
N LYS A 102 -1.59 5.52 -21.14
CA LYS A 102 -0.94 5.19 -22.42
C LYS A 102 -1.88 4.46 -23.39
N LYS A 103 -3.14 4.24 -23.02
CA LYS A 103 -4.12 3.63 -23.94
C LYS A 103 -4.47 4.61 -25.05
N LEU A 104 -4.54 4.09 -26.27
CA LEU A 104 -4.87 4.85 -27.46
C LEU A 104 -6.22 5.58 -27.27
N LYS A 105 -6.29 6.86 -27.66
CA LYS A 105 -7.48 7.72 -27.55
C LYS A 105 -7.96 8.00 -26.11
N CYS A 106 -7.17 7.70 -25.08
CA CYS A 106 -7.51 8.06 -23.70
C CYS A 106 -7.07 9.50 -23.40
N GLY A 107 -8.02 10.40 -23.11
CA GLY A 107 -7.76 11.82 -22.81
C GLY A 107 -7.61 12.15 -21.33
N CYS A 108 -7.34 11.18 -20.45
CA CYS A 108 -7.22 11.48 -19.01
C CYS A 108 -5.91 12.20 -18.70
N SER A 109 -5.97 13.21 -17.83
CA SER A 109 -4.82 14.05 -17.46
C SER A 109 -3.87 13.39 -16.47
N GLY A 110 -4.22 12.23 -15.92
CA GLY A 110 -3.43 11.50 -14.93
C GLY A 110 -4.20 10.34 -14.33
N PHE A 111 -3.56 9.59 -13.45
CA PHE A 111 -4.25 8.57 -12.66
C PHE A 111 -5.10 9.22 -11.57
N ASP A 112 -6.41 9.03 -11.63
CA ASP A 112 -7.39 9.50 -10.65
C ASP A 112 -8.44 8.41 -10.44
N SER A 113 -8.78 8.05 -9.21
CA SER A 113 -9.76 6.99 -8.95
C SER A 113 -11.09 7.54 -8.44
N PRO A 114 -12.25 7.06 -8.94
CA PRO A 114 -13.57 7.46 -8.43
C PRO A 114 -13.95 6.75 -7.12
N TRP A 115 -13.11 5.86 -6.59
CA TRP A 115 -13.40 5.09 -5.38
C TRP A 115 -13.46 5.98 -4.13
N VAL A 116 -14.35 5.61 -3.22
CA VAL A 116 -14.53 6.24 -1.91
C VAL A 116 -13.96 5.30 -0.86
N CYS A 117 -13.12 5.83 0.02
CA CYS A 117 -12.52 5.07 1.10
C CYS A 117 -13.54 4.73 2.18
N ASN A 118 -13.29 3.67 2.96
CA ASN A 118 -14.08 3.29 4.14
C ASN A 118 -14.11 4.37 5.23
N CYS A 119 -13.33 5.45 5.10
CA CYS A 119 -13.45 6.63 5.93
C CYS A 119 -14.47 7.66 5.38
N ASP A 120 -15.27 7.29 4.38
CA ASP A 120 -16.27 8.08 3.66
C ASP A 120 -15.75 9.31 2.91
N HIS A 121 -14.44 9.35 2.64
CA HIS A 121 -13.81 10.41 1.86
C HIS A 121 -13.34 9.89 0.49
N PRO A 122 -13.39 10.73 -0.57
CA PRO A 122 -12.95 10.33 -1.89
C PRO A 122 -11.46 9.98 -1.91
N TRP A 123 -11.04 9.16 -2.87
CA TRP A 123 -9.62 8.85 -3.09
C TRP A 123 -8.75 10.11 -3.20
N SER A 124 -9.26 11.18 -3.83
CA SER A 124 -8.59 12.46 -4.00
C SER A 124 -8.34 13.22 -2.69
N ALA A 125 -9.00 12.86 -1.59
CA ALA A 125 -8.74 13.39 -0.25
C ALA A 125 -7.55 12.68 0.45
N HIS A 126 -6.91 11.71 -0.20
CA HIS A 126 -5.80 10.97 0.38
C HIS A 126 -4.46 11.32 -0.26
N ARG A 127 -3.41 11.24 0.54
CA ARG A 127 -2.04 11.54 0.15
C ARG A 127 -1.12 10.45 0.67
N GLN A 128 -0.04 10.20 -0.08
CA GLN A 128 1.05 9.39 0.40
C GLN A 128 2.20 10.27 0.90
N HIS A 129 2.69 9.99 2.09
CA HIS A 129 3.78 10.69 2.74
C HIS A 129 4.97 9.75 2.94
N ARG A 130 6.18 10.31 2.89
CA ARG A 130 7.38 9.62 3.34
C ARG A 130 7.58 10.00 4.81
N VAL A 131 7.54 9.01 5.70
CA VAL A 131 7.66 9.23 7.14
C VAL A 131 8.75 8.33 7.70
N GLU A 132 9.51 8.82 8.66
CA GLU A 132 10.42 7.99 9.44
C GLU A 132 9.63 7.24 10.51
N LYS A 133 9.67 5.91 10.48
CA LYS A 133 9.00 5.06 11.45
C LYS A 133 10.04 4.27 12.23
N ARG A 134 9.92 4.31 13.56
CA ARG A 134 10.70 3.46 14.47
C ARG A 134 10.03 2.09 14.57
N PHE A 135 10.82 1.04 14.40
CA PHE A 135 10.42 -0.34 14.57
C PHE A 135 11.16 -0.90 15.77
N ASP A 136 10.41 -1.41 16.74
CA ASP A 136 10.93 -2.14 17.88
C ASP A 136 10.42 -3.58 17.84
N PRO A 137 11.14 -4.51 17.18
CA PRO A 137 10.62 -5.84 16.93
C PRO A 137 10.35 -6.65 18.20
N LEU A 138 11.13 -6.43 19.27
CA LEU A 138 10.90 -7.11 20.56
C LEU A 138 9.63 -6.62 21.21
N GLN A 139 9.42 -5.30 21.26
CA GLN A 139 8.20 -4.72 21.81
C GLN A 139 6.97 -5.13 20.99
N LEU A 140 7.07 -5.16 19.67
CA LEU A 140 5.98 -5.60 18.78
C LEU A 140 5.65 -7.09 18.99
N LEU A 141 6.66 -7.96 19.15
CA LEU A 141 6.46 -9.38 19.43
C LEU A 141 5.84 -9.59 20.81
N GLN A 142 6.34 -8.90 21.84
CA GLN A 142 5.76 -8.96 23.19
C GLN A 142 4.30 -8.52 23.20
N ALA A 143 3.97 -7.42 22.51
CA ALA A 143 2.60 -6.95 22.38
C ALA A 143 1.70 -7.98 21.68
N GLN A 144 2.19 -8.69 20.66
CA GLN A 144 1.44 -9.77 20.01
C GLN A 144 1.21 -10.97 20.93
N CYS A 145 2.22 -11.38 21.71
CA CYS A 145 2.10 -12.49 22.66
C CYS A 145 1.17 -12.17 23.84
N LEU A 146 1.08 -10.89 24.22
CA LEU A 146 0.24 -10.41 25.31
C LEU A 146 -1.16 -9.99 24.85
N ALA A 147 -1.44 -9.96 23.54
CA ALA A 147 -2.75 -9.62 23.01
C ALA A 147 -3.75 -10.76 23.31
N PRO A 148 -4.73 -10.56 24.22
CA PRO A 148 -5.63 -11.63 24.65
C PRO A 148 -6.52 -12.16 23.51
N GLU A 149 -6.82 -11.29 22.53
CA GLU A 149 -7.77 -11.55 21.42
C GLU A 149 -7.26 -12.55 20.37
N LEU A 150 -5.94 -12.79 20.25
CA LEU A 150 -5.38 -13.67 19.22
C LEU A 150 -5.24 -15.14 19.66
N ASN A 151 -5.26 -15.38 20.98
CA ASN A 151 -5.27 -16.73 21.57
C ASN A 151 -6.68 -17.20 21.93
N ALA A 152 -7.67 -16.32 21.88
CA ALA A 152 -9.08 -16.70 21.99
C ALA A 152 -9.53 -17.28 20.65
N VAL A 153 -9.66 -18.61 20.60
CA VAL A 153 -10.44 -19.25 19.53
C VAL A 153 -11.89 -18.79 19.73
N GLN A 154 -12.33 -17.78 18.98
CA GLN A 154 -13.73 -17.41 18.93
C GLN A 154 -14.48 -18.51 18.17
N ARG A 155 -15.01 -19.46 18.92
CA ARG A 155 -15.93 -20.51 18.44
C ARG A 155 -17.30 -19.89 18.17
N THR A 156 -17.43 -19.25 17.02
CA THR A 156 -18.70 -18.67 16.53
C THR A 156 -19.76 -19.73 16.19
N ASP A 157 -19.38 -21.01 16.20
CA ASP A 157 -20.26 -22.17 16.01
C ASP A 157 -21.20 -22.45 17.18
N LEU A 158 -21.00 -21.79 18.34
CA LEU A 158 -21.83 -22.02 19.53
C LEU A 158 -22.94 -20.98 19.75
N GLU A 159 -22.98 -19.88 18.99
CA GLU A 159 -23.96 -18.78 19.18
C GLU A 159 -24.92 -18.58 17.99
N ALA A 160 -24.93 -19.47 17.00
CA ALA A 160 -25.88 -19.39 15.90
C ALA A 160 -27.21 -20.07 16.29
N SER A 161 -28.21 -19.29 16.71
CA SER A 161 -29.59 -19.78 16.72
C SER A 161 -30.05 -20.05 15.27
N PRO A 162 -30.79 -21.14 14.99
CA PRO A 162 -31.24 -21.44 13.63
C PRO A 162 -32.06 -20.28 13.07
N LEU A 163 -31.74 -19.84 11.86
CA LEU A 163 -32.60 -18.92 11.11
C LEU A 163 -33.89 -19.65 10.74
N ASP A 164 -35.02 -19.21 11.30
CA ASP A 164 -36.35 -19.69 10.90
C ASP A 164 -36.70 -19.09 9.54
N LEU A 165 -36.51 -19.89 8.49
CA LEU A 165 -36.74 -19.51 7.09
C LEU A 165 -38.20 -19.69 6.65
N ARG A 166 -39.15 -19.62 7.57
CA ARG A 166 -40.58 -19.64 7.24
C ARG A 166 -41.15 -18.23 7.17
N LEU A 167 -40.97 -17.61 6.01
CA LEU A 167 -41.83 -16.52 5.50
C LEU A 167 -42.17 -16.81 4.04
#